data_AF-A0A542GJP3-F1
#
_entry.id   AF-A0A542GJP3-F1
#
_cell.length_a   1.000
_cell.length_b   1.000
_cell.length_c   1.000
_cell.angle_alpha   90.00
_cell.angle_beta   90.00
_cell.angle_gamma   90.00
#
_symmetry.space_group_name_H-M   'P 1'
#
loop_
_entity.id
_entity.type
_entity.pdbx_description
1 polymer ?
#
loop_
_entity_poly.entity_id
_entity_poly.type
_entity_poly.pdbx_seq_one_letter_code
_entity_poly.pdbx_strand_id
1 'polypeptide(L)'
;MNNDIPSAMAPLLAKAFTTGIETTIAQIAELLGLPEGDPLTAVQAVVQTIEVWGLELNPDQGRGTFRSSRVLRIPEISSSSAEIGKLIALGEGPGIEFKSSLLCSIRDWRQHGSLTELPALPGEVLKTLCAFLNSDGGELLIGVDDDGELCHGIERDLDLKAWDFDKWQLHLVSLIEGRFLDGAMVMPYIRIQPHWLDNSPIVHLTVMQRTARSFVRREKARPYEFFVRNGSRTDSLDLPSFYAHLQSRSDL
;
A
#
# COMPACT_ATOMS: atom_id res chain seq x y z
N MET A 1 24.48 4.19 24.47
CA MET A 1 24.82 3.65 23.13
C MET A 1 25.02 4.84 22.22
N ASN A 2 26.05 4.79 21.38
CA ASN A 2 26.38 5.89 20.47
C ASN A 2 25.18 6.10 19.53
N ASN A 3 24.61 7.30 19.48
CA ASN A 3 23.55 7.67 18.53
C ASN A 3 24.13 7.94 17.12
N ASP A 4 25.38 7.57 16.87
CA ASP A 4 26.03 7.73 15.57
C ASP A 4 25.45 6.72 14.59
N ILE A 5 24.67 7.25 13.64
CA ILE A 5 24.15 6.51 12.50
C ILE A 5 25.33 6.16 11.57
N PRO A 6 25.58 4.87 11.27
CA PRO A 6 26.62 4.50 10.30
C PRO A 6 26.35 5.16 8.94
N SER A 7 27.38 5.68 8.28
CA SER A 7 27.23 6.37 6.99
C SER A 7 26.59 5.47 5.92
N ALA A 8 26.85 4.17 5.97
CA ALA A 8 26.25 3.16 5.09
C ALA A 8 24.71 3.06 5.24
N MET A 9 24.16 3.45 6.39
CA MET A 9 22.72 3.44 6.65
C MET A 9 21.99 4.69 6.14
N ALA A 10 22.71 5.79 5.86
CA ALA A 10 22.08 7.07 5.56
C ALA A 10 21.08 7.03 4.37
N PRO A 11 21.38 6.38 3.22
CA PRO A 11 20.43 6.31 2.11
C PRO A 11 19.17 5.51 2.45
N LEU A 12 19.34 4.43 3.20
CA LEU A 12 18.25 3.55 3.63
C LEU A 12 17.35 4.25 4.64
N LEU A 13 17.92 4.96 5.62
CA LEU A 13 17.17 5.71 6.62
C LEU A 13 16.42 6.90 6.01
N ALA A 14 17.03 7.63 5.07
CA ALA A 14 16.35 8.75 4.40
C ALA A 14 15.03 8.31 3.73
N LYS A 15 15.02 7.13 3.10
CA LYS A 15 13.79 6.53 2.54
C LYS A 15 12.86 5.98 3.62
N ALA A 16 13.39 5.32 4.65
CA ALA A 16 12.59 4.77 5.75
C ALA A 16 11.76 5.85 6.49
N PHE A 17 12.34 7.04 6.72
CA PHE A 17 11.65 8.16 7.38
C PHE A 17 10.63 8.89 6.49
N THR A 18 10.62 8.65 5.18
CA THR A 18 9.73 9.33 4.23
C THR A 18 8.66 8.38 3.71
N THR A 19 9.02 7.54 2.74
CA THR A 19 8.09 6.62 2.07
C THR A 19 8.10 5.20 2.64
N GLY A 20 9.10 4.88 3.46
CA GLY A 20 9.46 3.49 3.75
C GLY A 20 10.41 2.92 2.69
N ILE A 21 11.06 1.81 3.00
CA ILE A 21 11.96 1.09 2.09
C ILE A 21 11.86 -0.43 2.26
N GLU A 22 11.81 -1.16 1.15
CA GLU A 22 11.94 -2.62 1.15
C GLU A 22 13.37 -3.03 1.50
N THR A 23 13.51 -3.94 2.45
CA THR A 23 14.80 -4.47 2.92
C THR A 23 14.63 -5.84 3.58
N THR A 24 15.69 -6.37 4.16
CA THR A 24 15.73 -7.62 4.94
C THR A 24 16.52 -7.39 6.22
N ILE A 25 16.32 -8.24 7.23
CA ILE A 25 17.15 -8.19 8.45
C ILE A 25 18.61 -8.44 8.09
N ALA A 26 18.86 -9.35 7.13
CA ALA A 26 20.20 -9.62 6.61
C ALA A 26 20.90 -8.36 6.07
N GLN A 27 20.22 -7.58 5.23
CA GLN A 27 20.78 -6.35 4.66
C GLN A 27 21.05 -5.30 5.74
N ILE A 28 20.14 -5.12 6.71
CA ILE A 28 20.37 -4.16 7.80
C ILE A 28 21.55 -4.63 8.67
N ALA A 29 21.63 -5.92 9.00
CA ALA A 29 22.73 -6.47 9.79
C ALA A 29 24.09 -6.27 9.10
N GLU A 30 24.16 -6.50 7.79
CA GLU A 30 25.35 -6.25 6.96
C GLU A 30 25.75 -4.77 7.00
N LEU A 31 24.81 -3.84 6.81
CA LEU A 31 25.07 -2.40 6.86
C LEU A 31 25.48 -1.89 8.25
N LEU A 32 25.05 -2.58 9.32
CA LEU A 32 25.49 -2.35 10.69
C LEU A 32 26.85 -2.98 11.01
N GLY A 33 27.42 -3.77 10.09
CA GLY A 33 28.68 -4.49 10.30
C GLY A 33 28.57 -5.61 11.34
N LEU A 34 27.37 -6.19 11.52
CA LEU A 34 27.16 -7.28 12.47
C LEU A 34 27.76 -8.58 11.91
N PRO A 35 28.47 -9.37 12.74
CA PRO A 35 29.11 -10.61 12.29
C PRO A 35 28.07 -11.66 11.87
N GLU A 36 28.34 -12.39 10.79
CA GLU A 36 27.44 -13.41 10.20
C GLU A 36 27.21 -14.65 11.08
N GLY A 37 27.85 -14.74 12.25
CA GLY A 37 27.93 -15.97 13.04
C GLY A 37 26.61 -16.45 13.62
N ASP A 38 25.87 -15.59 14.34
CA ASP A 38 24.61 -15.94 14.99
C ASP A 38 23.43 -15.09 14.48
N PRO A 39 22.56 -15.66 13.64
CA PRO A 39 21.37 -14.96 13.14
C PRO A 39 20.45 -14.44 14.24
N LEU A 40 20.36 -15.10 15.40
CA LEU A 40 19.50 -14.64 16.49
C LEU A 40 20.04 -13.36 17.11
N THR A 41 21.34 -13.33 17.42
CA THR A 41 22.01 -12.12 17.91
C THR A 41 21.90 -10.98 16.88
N ALA A 42 22.09 -11.27 15.59
CA ALA A 42 21.95 -10.27 14.54
C ALA A 42 20.52 -9.70 14.47
N VAL A 43 19.49 -10.54 14.53
CA VAL A 43 18.08 -10.12 14.57
C VAL A 43 17.83 -9.21 15.78
N GLN A 44 18.26 -9.62 16.97
CA GLN A 44 18.06 -8.83 18.19
C GLN A 44 18.74 -7.46 18.11
N ALA A 45 19.99 -7.42 17.65
CA ALA A 45 20.73 -6.19 17.48
C ALA A 45 20.06 -5.26 16.44
N VAL A 46 19.61 -5.81 15.30
CA VAL A 46 18.88 -5.02 14.29
C VAL A 46 17.61 -4.43 14.87
N VAL A 47 16.76 -5.26 15.49
CA VAL A 47 15.46 -4.81 16.05
C VAL A 47 15.66 -3.72 17.10
N GLN A 48 16.59 -3.93 18.04
CA GLN A 48 16.90 -2.93 19.06
C GLN A 48 17.42 -1.62 18.43
N THR A 49 18.26 -1.72 17.39
CA THR A 49 18.83 -0.53 16.75
C THR A 49 17.78 0.30 16.03
N ILE A 50 16.92 -0.34 15.23
CA ILE A 50 15.87 0.39 14.49
C ILE A 50 14.82 0.99 15.42
N GLU A 51 14.51 0.31 16.54
CA GLU A 51 13.58 0.81 17.54
C GLU A 51 14.13 2.08 18.22
N VAL A 52 15.43 2.12 18.52
CA VAL A 52 16.11 3.34 19.03
C VAL A 52 16.04 4.49 18.02
N TRP A 53 16.03 4.19 16.72
CA TRP A 53 15.84 5.18 15.67
C TRP A 53 14.36 5.54 15.41
N GLY A 54 13.41 4.95 16.13
CA GLY A 54 11.97 5.21 15.95
C GLY A 54 11.40 4.57 14.68
N LEU A 55 12.01 3.49 14.19
CA LEU A 55 11.59 2.74 13.01
C LEU A 55 11.03 1.35 13.38
N GLU A 56 10.21 0.81 12.50
CA GLU A 56 9.67 -0.55 12.57
C GLU A 56 10.03 -1.36 11.32
N LEU A 57 10.05 -2.68 11.46
CA LEU A 57 10.01 -3.62 10.35
C LEU A 57 8.62 -4.23 10.26
N ASN A 58 8.03 -4.20 9.07
CA ASN A 58 6.77 -4.86 8.77
C ASN A 58 6.94 -5.82 7.56
N PRO A 59 6.71 -7.13 7.69
CA PRO A 59 6.34 -7.84 8.93
C PRO A 59 7.45 -7.78 9.98
N ASP A 60 7.08 -7.97 11.25
CA ASP A 60 8.03 -8.05 12.37
C ASP A 60 8.93 -9.29 12.28
N GLN A 61 9.99 -9.32 13.08
CA GLN A 61 10.98 -10.39 13.13
C GLN A 61 10.40 -11.79 13.44
N GLY A 62 9.19 -11.88 14.01
CA GLY A 62 8.50 -13.13 14.27
C GLY A 62 7.90 -13.79 13.03
N ARG A 63 7.85 -13.08 11.89
CA ARG A 63 7.35 -13.61 10.62
C ARG A 63 8.46 -13.76 9.58
N GLY A 64 8.49 -14.89 8.90
CA GLY A 64 9.44 -15.16 7.81
C GLY A 64 10.84 -15.53 8.30
N THR A 65 11.82 -15.33 7.42
CA THR A 65 13.23 -15.66 7.64
C THR A 65 14.08 -14.39 7.79
N PHE A 66 15.38 -14.57 8.06
CA PHE A 66 16.38 -13.50 8.09
C PHE A 66 16.48 -12.71 6.77
N ARG A 67 16.15 -13.38 5.64
CA ARG A 67 16.22 -12.84 4.27
C ARG A 67 14.84 -12.54 3.67
N SER A 68 13.76 -12.70 4.44
CA SER A 68 12.43 -12.35 3.94
C SER A 68 12.30 -10.83 3.81
N SER A 69 11.72 -10.37 2.69
CA SER A 69 11.45 -8.96 2.44
C SER A 69 10.53 -8.38 3.51
N ARG A 70 10.84 -7.15 3.92
CA ARG A 70 10.15 -6.35 4.93
C ARG A 70 10.19 -4.90 4.49
N VAL A 71 9.26 -4.10 4.98
CA VAL A 71 9.28 -2.66 4.87
C VAL A 71 9.85 -2.09 6.16
N LEU A 72 10.96 -1.37 6.07
CA LEU A 72 11.49 -0.53 7.14
C LEU A 72 10.91 0.88 6.98
N ARG A 73 10.26 1.39 8.03
CA ARG A 73 9.59 2.69 8.00
C ARG A 73 9.35 3.23 9.41
N ILE A 74 8.91 4.47 9.52
CA ILE A 74 8.31 4.97 10.77
C ILE A 74 6.93 4.33 11.01
N PRO A 75 6.57 3.96 12.26
CA PRO A 75 5.31 3.27 12.57
C PRO A 75 4.08 4.07 12.16
N GLU A 76 4.04 5.34 12.53
CA GLU A 76 2.93 6.24 12.24
C GLU A 76 3.44 7.42 11.41
N ILE A 77 2.75 7.67 10.30
CA ILE A 77 2.78 8.96 9.62
C ILE A 77 1.43 9.61 9.86
N SER A 78 1.44 10.91 10.10
CA SER A 78 0.24 11.73 10.00
C SER A 78 0.38 12.56 8.73
N SER A 79 -0.42 12.23 7.71
CA SER A 79 -0.66 13.15 6.60
C SER A 79 -1.72 14.17 7.04
N SER A 80 -1.48 15.43 6.75
CA SER A 80 -2.40 16.52 7.05
C SER A 80 -3.51 16.59 6.00
N SER A 81 -4.69 17.11 6.36
CA SER A 81 -5.75 17.41 5.38
C SER A 81 -5.27 18.34 4.26
N ALA A 82 -4.27 19.20 4.54
CA ALA A 82 -3.65 20.06 3.54
C ALA A 82 -2.85 19.29 2.48
N GLU A 83 -2.18 18.21 2.86
CA GLU A 83 -1.48 17.32 1.90
C GLU A 83 -2.48 16.57 1.03
N ILE A 84 -3.57 16.08 1.63
CA ILE A 84 -4.62 15.43 0.86
C ILE A 84 -5.30 16.39 -0.12
N GLY A 85 -5.56 17.64 0.31
CA GLY A 85 -6.06 18.68 -0.58
C GLY A 85 -5.12 18.96 -1.77
N LYS A 86 -3.80 18.88 -1.57
CA LYS A 86 -2.82 18.99 -2.67
C LYS A 86 -2.88 17.79 -3.63
N LEU A 87 -3.05 16.57 -3.11
CA LEU A 87 -3.19 15.37 -3.94
C LEU A 87 -4.46 15.46 -4.81
N ILE A 88 -5.58 15.88 -4.22
CA ILE A 88 -6.84 16.10 -4.94
C ILE A 88 -6.67 17.17 -6.02
N ALA A 89 -6.03 18.30 -5.69
CA ALA A 89 -5.77 19.37 -6.64
C ALA A 89 -4.81 18.98 -7.79
N LEU A 90 -3.92 18.02 -7.56
CA LEU A 90 -3.03 17.48 -8.60
C LEU A 90 -3.79 16.59 -9.60
N GLY A 91 -4.88 15.95 -9.15
CA GLY A 91 -5.73 15.08 -9.96
C GLY A 91 -5.15 13.68 -10.16
N GLU A 92 -5.91 12.84 -10.87
CA GLU A 92 -5.46 11.51 -11.24
C GLU A 92 -4.26 11.55 -12.20
N GLY A 93 -3.35 10.60 -12.04
CA GLY A 93 -2.13 10.54 -12.82
C GLY A 93 -1.39 9.22 -12.63
N PRO A 94 -0.16 9.09 -13.14
CA PRO A 94 0.56 7.81 -13.11
C PRO A 94 0.70 7.19 -11.71
N GLY A 95 0.89 8.03 -10.69
CA GLY A 95 1.00 7.61 -9.29
C GLY A 95 -0.14 8.08 -8.38
N ILE A 96 -1.27 8.57 -8.92
CA ILE A 96 -2.43 9.01 -8.13
C ILE A 96 -3.69 8.47 -8.78
N GLU A 97 -4.54 7.81 -8.00
CA GLU A 97 -5.83 7.29 -8.46
C GLU A 97 -6.91 7.62 -7.44
N PHE A 98 -8.10 7.99 -7.90
CA PHE A 98 -9.27 8.23 -7.07
C PHE A 98 -10.29 7.11 -7.26
N LYS A 99 -11.00 6.81 -6.17
CA LYS A 99 -12.15 5.91 -6.17
C LYS A 99 -13.23 6.55 -5.32
N SER A 100 -14.43 6.68 -5.87
CA SER A 100 -15.55 7.29 -5.15
C SER A 100 -15.94 6.53 -3.89
N SER A 101 -15.73 5.21 -3.88
CA SER A 101 -16.18 4.28 -2.83
C SER A 101 -15.50 2.91 -2.99
N LEU A 102 -15.57 2.08 -1.94
CA LEU A 102 -15.14 0.68 -1.95
C LEU A 102 -16.28 -0.28 -2.33
N LEU A 103 -17.53 0.01 -1.93
CA LEU A 103 -18.63 -0.96 -1.97
C LEU A 103 -19.81 -0.52 -2.83
N CYS A 104 -20.16 0.76 -2.85
CA CYS A 104 -21.44 1.22 -3.39
C CYS A 104 -21.33 2.13 -4.62
N SER A 105 -22.34 2.10 -5.49
CA SER A 105 -22.44 3.03 -6.61
C SER A 105 -22.86 4.43 -6.15
N ILE A 106 -21.92 5.37 -6.11
CA ILE A 106 -22.23 6.79 -5.79
C ILE A 106 -23.11 7.40 -6.88
N ARG A 107 -22.91 7.00 -8.14
CA ARG A 107 -23.75 7.42 -9.27
C ARG A 107 -25.21 7.00 -9.09
N ASP A 108 -25.48 5.74 -8.75
CA ASP A 108 -26.86 5.27 -8.59
C ASP A 108 -27.53 5.92 -7.37
N TRP A 109 -26.77 6.15 -6.30
CA TRP A 109 -27.26 6.91 -5.14
C TRP A 109 -27.65 8.34 -5.54
N ARG A 110 -26.85 9.05 -6.32
CA ARG A 110 -27.19 10.40 -6.81
C ARG A 110 -28.41 10.40 -7.72
N GLN A 111 -28.54 9.41 -8.59
CA GLN A 111 -29.62 9.36 -9.59
C GLN A 111 -30.96 8.90 -9.01
N HIS A 112 -30.95 7.94 -8.09
CA HIS A 112 -32.14 7.24 -7.65
C HIS A 112 -32.37 7.29 -6.13
N GLY A 113 -31.43 7.82 -5.35
CA GLY A 113 -31.49 7.86 -3.88
C GLY A 113 -31.31 6.50 -3.20
N SER A 114 -31.01 5.44 -3.96
CA SER A 114 -30.84 4.08 -3.45
C SER A 114 -29.37 3.69 -3.40
N LEU A 115 -28.91 3.20 -2.24
CA LEU A 115 -27.57 2.65 -2.09
C LEU A 115 -27.55 1.19 -2.56
N THR A 116 -26.80 0.92 -3.62
CA THR A 116 -26.63 -0.42 -4.16
C THR A 116 -25.19 -0.86 -4.02
N GLU A 117 -24.97 -2.03 -3.43
CA GLU A 117 -23.67 -2.70 -3.39
C GLU A 117 -23.28 -3.15 -4.81
N LEU A 118 -22.09 -2.78 -5.26
CA LEU A 118 -21.52 -3.22 -6.53
C LEU A 118 -20.39 -4.22 -6.26
N PRO A 119 -20.61 -5.54 -6.50
CA PRO A 119 -19.62 -6.58 -6.19
C PRO A 119 -18.26 -6.42 -6.89
N ALA A 120 -18.22 -5.67 -7.99
CA ALA A 120 -17.02 -5.42 -8.78
C ALA A 120 -16.10 -4.31 -8.20
N LEU A 121 -16.63 -3.36 -7.42
CA LEU A 121 -15.86 -2.20 -6.93
C LEU A 121 -14.65 -2.59 -6.06
N PRO A 122 -14.76 -3.55 -5.12
CA PRO A 122 -13.58 -4.04 -4.41
C PRO A 122 -12.49 -4.56 -5.36
N GLY A 123 -12.88 -5.16 -6.48
CA GLY A 123 -11.95 -5.64 -7.50
C GLY A 123 -11.18 -4.52 -8.20
N GLU A 124 -11.79 -3.36 -8.43
CA GLU A 124 -11.12 -2.19 -9.04
C GLU A 124 -10.13 -1.52 -8.08
N VAL A 125 -10.49 -1.43 -6.78
CA VAL A 125 -9.54 -0.97 -5.73
C VAL A 125 -8.32 -1.90 -5.68
N LEU A 126 -8.55 -3.21 -5.59
CA LEU A 126 -7.47 -4.20 -5.51
C LEU A 126 -6.61 -4.27 -6.78
N LYS A 127 -7.23 -4.10 -7.96
CA LYS A 127 -6.52 -3.97 -9.25
C LYS A 127 -5.57 -2.77 -9.24
N THR A 128 -6.03 -1.63 -8.71
CA THR A 128 -5.22 -0.40 -8.59
C THR A 128 -4.04 -0.63 -7.65
N LEU A 129 -4.28 -1.21 -6.47
CA LEU A 129 -3.22 -1.58 -5.53
C LEU A 129 -2.19 -2.51 -6.19
N CYS A 130 -2.65 -3.54 -6.91
CA CYS A 130 -1.77 -4.46 -7.65
C CYS A 130 -0.89 -3.71 -8.67
N ALA A 131 -1.48 -2.79 -9.43
CA ALA A 131 -0.76 -1.97 -10.40
C ALA A 131 0.33 -1.11 -9.74
N PHE A 132 0.03 -0.44 -8.62
CA PHE A 132 1.03 0.35 -7.89
C PHE A 132 2.16 -0.51 -7.31
N LEU A 133 1.84 -1.64 -6.69
CA LEU A 133 2.84 -2.58 -6.15
C LEU A 133 3.81 -3.06 -7.25
N ASN A 134 3.30 -3.29 -8.46
CA ASN A 134 4.08 -3.74 -9.61
C ASN A 134 4.72 -2.61 -10.42
N SER A 135 4.46 -1.34 -10.09
CA SER A 135 4.98 -0.15 -10.79
C SER A 135 5.88 0.63 -9.84
N ASP A 136 5.81 1.96 -9.80
CA ASP A 136 6.67 2.82 -8.97
C ASP A 136 6.05 3.13 -7.59
N GLY A 137 5.03 2.37 -7.18
CA GLY A 137 4.15 2.73 -6.07
C GLY A 137 3.08 3.73 -6.50
N GLY A 138 2.41 4.35 -5.53
CA GLY A 138 1.41 5.39 -5.77
C GLY A 138 0.52 5.70 -4.58
N GLU A 139 -0.36 6.66 -4.78
CA GLU A 139 -1.37 7.13 -3.82
C GLU A 139 -2.76 6.78 -4.35
N LEU A 140 -3.58 6.15 -3.51
CA LEU A 140 -4.98 5.87 -3.80
C LEU A 140 -5.86 6.59 -2.77
N LEU A 141 -6.76 7.44 -3.23
CA LEU A 141 -7.78 8.06 -2.39
C LEU A 141 -9.13 7.37 -2.61
N ILE A 142 -9.76 6.91 -1.52
CA ILE A 142 -11.12 6.36 -1.53
C ILE A 142 -12.07 7.36 -0.83
N GLY A 143 -13.23 7.61 -1.45
CA GLY A 143 -14.17 8.66 -1.03
C GLY A 143 -14.05 9.96 -1.83
N VAL A 144 -13.28 9.94 -2.94
CA VAL A 144 -13.07 11.07 -3.86
C VAL A 144 -13.63 10.68 -5.22
N ASP A 145 -14.52 11.50 -5.78
CA ASP A 145 -15.13 11.24 -7.09
C ASP A 145 -14.17 11.54 -8.25
N ASP A 146 -14.42 10.92 -9.40
CA ASP A 146 -13.58 11.00 -10.60
C ASP A 146 -13.41 12.44 -11.13
N ASP A 147 -14.36 13.34 -10.82
CA ASP A 147 -14.30 14.76 -11.20
C ASP A 147 -13.46 15.62 -10.24
N GLY A 148 -12.95 15.08 -9.12
CA GLY A 148 -12.14 15.81 -8.12
C GLY A 148 -12.84 16.98 -7.41
N GLU A 149 -14.05 17.37 -7.85
CA GLU A 149 -14.79 18.52 -7.37
C GLU A 149 -15.68 18.23 -6.14
N LEU A 150 -16.02 16.95 -5.88
CA LEU A 150 -16.87 16.57 -4.75
C LEU A 150 -16.34 15.36 -3.98
N CYS A 151 -15.86 15.60 -2.76
CA CYS A 151 -15.58 14.54 -1.80
C CYS A 151 -16.88 14.15 -1.08
N HIS A 152 -17.36 12.95 -1.35
CA HIS A 152 -18.48 12.36 -0.62
C HIS A 152 -18.04 11.58 0.61
N GLY A 153 -16.74 11.29 0.69
CA GLY A 153 -16.17 10.36 1.65
C GLY A 153 -16.72 8.94 1.50
N ILE A 154 -16.39 8.10 2.46
CA ILE A 154 -16.78 6.69 2.52
C ILE A 154 -18.08 6.46 3.31
N GLU A 155 -18.80 7.52 3.71
CA GLU A 155 -20.03 7.47 4.50
C GLU A 155 -21.06 6.51 3.88
N ARG A 156 -21.15 6.49 2.55
CA ARG A 156 -22.08 5.61 1.84
C ARG A 156 -21.74 4.14 1.92
N ASP A 157 -20.46 3.79 2.00
CA ASP A 157 -20.05 2.42 2.30
C ASP A 157 -20.39 2.04 3.74
N LEU A 158 -20.16 2.96 4.68
CA LEU A 158 -20.49 2.78 6.09
C LEU A 158 -21.99 2.58 6.29
N ASP A 159 -22.82 3.45 5.68
CA ASP A 159 -24.28 3.40 5.72
C ASP A 159 -24.81 2.09 5.13
N LEU A 160 -24.31 1.69 3.94
CA LEU A 160 -24.76 0.49 3.23
C LEU A 160 -24.62 -0.79 4.08
N LYS A 161 -23.57 -0.86 4.89
CA LYS A 161 -23.26 -2.05 5.71
C LYS A 161 -23.57 -1.85 7.20
N ALA A 162 -24.02 -0.67 7.61
CA ALA A 162 -24.10 -0.25 9.01
C ALA A 162 -22.78 -0.48 9.77
N TRP A 163 -21.67 -0.07 9.15
CA TRP A 163 -20.31 -0.21 9.68
C TRP A 163 -19.80 1.09 10.31
N ASP A 164 -18.89 0.91 11.26
CA ASP A 164 -17.96 1.95 11.69
C ASP A 164 -16.69 1.90 10.82
N PHE A 165 -15.81 2.88 10.97
CA PHE A 165 -14.56 2.94 10.22
C PHE A 165 -13.68 1.70 10.43
N ASP A 166 -13.59 1.20 11.66
CA ASP A 166 -12.77 0.04 12.01
C ASP A 166 -13.21 -1.21 11.24
N LYS A 167 -14.53 -1.47 11.14
CA LYS A 167 -15.08 -2.57 10.32
C LYS A 167 -14.82 -2.38 8.84
N TRP A 168 -14.93 -1.15 8.33
CA TRP A 168 -14.63 -0.85 6.94
C TRP A 168 -13.14 -1.11 6.63
N GLN A 169 -12.23 -0.66 7.51
CA GLN A 169 -10.79 -0.89 7.36
C GLN A 169 -10.47 -2.39 7.46
N LEU A 170 -11.05 -3.10 8.43
CA LEU A 170 -10.88 -4.54 8.56
C LEU A 170 -11.38 -5.29 7.32
N HIS A 171 -12.48 -4.82 6.71
CA HIS A 171 -12.97 -5.38 5.46
C HIS A 171 -11.99 -5.17 4.31
N LEU A 172 -11.44 -3.97 4.16
CA LEU A 172 -10.40 -3.69 3.16
C LEU A 172 -9.15 -4.55 3.36
N VAL A 173 -8.68 -4.69 4.60
CA VAL A 173 -7.56 -5.58 4.94
C VAL A 173 -7.87 -7.04 4.57
N SER A 174 -9.07 -7.53 4.93
CA SER A 174 -9.50 -8.89 4.57
C SER A 174 -9.58 -9.11 3.06
N LEU A 175 -9.99 -8.09 2.30
CA LEU A 175 -10.00 -8.12 0.84
C LEU A 175 -8.58 -8.23 0.27
N ILE A 176 -7.64 -7.43 0.78
CA ILE A 176 -6.23 -7.47 0.38
C ILE A 176 -5.62 -8.83 0.71
N GLU A 177 -5.70 -9.27 1.96
CA GLU A 177 -5.12 -10.53 2.42
C GLU A 177 -5.72 -11.76 1.70
N GLY A 178 -7.02 -11.72 1.42
CA GLY A 178 -7.75 -12.86 0.86
C GLY A 178 -7.78 -12.95 -0.67
N ARG A 179 -7.44 -11.86 -1.39
CA ARG A 179 -7.51 -11.83 -2.86
C ARG A 179 -6.16 -11.64 -3.57
N PHE A 180 -5.12 -11.17 -2.87
CA PHE A 180 -3.75 -11.24 -3.38
C PHE A 180 -3.17 -12.65 -3.19
N LEU A 181 -2.31 -13.08 -4.12
CA LEU A 181 -1.67 -14.41 -4.07
C LEU A 181 -0.91 -14.64 -2.76
N ASP A 182 -0.23 -13.60 -2.28
CA ASP A 182 0.56 -13.57 -1.05
C ASP A 182 0.13 -12.37 -0.17
N GLY A 183 -1.17 -12.19 0.04
CA GLY A 183 -1.74 -10.96 0.62
C GLY A 183 -1.14 -10.51 1.97
N ALA A 184 -0.76 -11.45 2.85
CA ALA A 184 -0.06 -11.12 4.10
C ALA A 184 1.34 -10.47 3.89
N MET A 185 2.00 -10.77 2.76
CA MET A 185 3.26 -10.16 2.35
C MET A 185 3.06 -8.88 1.52
N VAL A 186 1.84 -8.63 1.04
CA VAL A 186 1.45 -7.39 0.35
C VAL A 186 1.14 -6.27 1.35
N MET A 187 0.39 -6.59 2.41
CA MET A 187 -0.09 -5.61 3.39
C MET A 187 1.00 -4.65 3.93
N PRO A 188 2.24 -5.08 4.22
CA PRO A 188 3.29 -4.17 4.72
C PRO A 188 3.63 -3.01 3.78
N TYR A 189 3.38 -3.16 2.48
CA TYR A 189 3.64 -2.14 1.45
C TYR A 189 2.50 -1.14 1.30
N ILE A 190 1.40 -1.31 2.05
CA ILE A 190 0.22 -0.47 1.97
C ILE A 190 0.03 0.17 3.35
N ARG A 191 0.05 1.51 3.38
CA ARG A 191 -0.34 2.28 4.56
C ARG A 191 -1.75 2.81 4.34
N ILE A 192 -2.64 2.60 5.31
CA ILE A 192 -4.04 3.04 5.27
C ILE A 192 -4.20 4.13 6.31
N GLN A 193 -4.62 5.32 5.90
CA GLN A 193 -4.79 6.48 6.77
C GLN A 193 -6.16 7.13 6.52
N PRO A 194 -6.98 7.33 7.57
CA PRO A 194 -8.19 8.13 7.45
C PRO A 194 -7.85 9.61 7.49
N HIS A 195 -8.55 10.39 6.66
CA HIS A 195 -8.54 11.85 6.72
C HIS A 195 -9.96 12.38 6.70
N TRP A 196 -10.14 13.59 7.19
CA TRP A 196 -11.41 14.32 7.10
C TRP A 196 -11.18 15.56 6.26
N LEU A 197 -11.94 15.65 5.18
CA LEU A 197 -12.03 16.84 4.34
C LEU A 197 -13.47 17.32 4.38
N ASP A 198 -13.70 18.56 4.81
CA ASP A 198 -15.04 19.14 4.97
C ASP A 198 -16.02 18.26 5.77
N ASN A 199 -15.50 17.58 6.81
CA ASN A 199 -16.17 16.58 7.66
C ASN A 199 -16.52 15.24 7.00
N SER A 200 -16.15 15.02 5.74
CA SER A 200 -16.29 13.72 5.08
C SER A 200 -15.04 12.86 5.27
N PRO A 201 -15.16 11.64 5.85
CA PRO A 201 -14.06 10.69 5.93
C PRO A 201 -13.64 10.19 4.55
N ILE A 202 -12.37 10.41 4.22
CA ILE A 202 -11.70 9.83 3.06
C ILE A 202 -10.60 8.89 3.55
N VAL A 203 -10.24 7.92 2.71
CA VAL A 203 -9.17 6.98 3.04
C VAL A 203 -8.04 7.14 2.05
N HIS A 204 -6.87 7.46 2.59
CA HIS A 204 -5.63 7.58 1.85
C HIS A 204 -4.83 6.29 1.99
N LEU A 205 -4.52 5.68 0.85
CA LEU A 205 -3.67 4.51 0.75
C LEU A 205 -2.36 4.90 0.07
N THR A 206 -1.26 4.89 0.82
CA THR A 206 0.09 5.01 0.25
C THR A 206 0.63 3.62 -0.03
N VAL A 207 1.01 3.37 -1.28
CA VAL A 207 1.46 2.07 -1.77
C VAL A 207 2.91 2.15 -2.22
N MET A 208 3.76 1.35 -1.61
CA MET A 208 5.15 1.20 -2.03
C MET A 208 5.27 0.18 -3.16
N GLN A 209 6.21 0.42 -4.08
CA GLN A 209 6.65 -0.61 -5.01
C GLN A 209 7.18 -1.85 -4.27
N ARG A 210 6.85 -3.03 -4.79
CA ARG A 210 7.42 -4.32 -4.38
C ARG A 210 8.46 -4.80 -5.37
N THR A 211 9.55 -5.37 -4.88
CA THR A 211 10.47 -6.13 -5.74
C THR A 211 9.83 -7.44 -6.19
N ALA A 212 9.04 -8.07 -5.34
CA ALA A 212 8.21 -9.24 -5.67
C ALA A 212 7.06 -8.85 -6.61
N ARG A 213 6.67 -9.76 -7.50
CA ARG A 213 5.54 -9.57 -8.41
C ARG A 213 4.23 -9.88 -7.68
N SER A 214 3.33 -8.91 -7.69
CA SER A 214 2.02 -9.01 -7.05
C SER A 214 0.97 -9.46 -8.05
N PHE A 215 0.15 -10.41 -7.65
CA PHE A 215 -0.98 -10.89 -8.43
C PHE A 215 -2.24 -10.84 -7.58
N VAL A 216 -3.37 -10.51 -8.20
CA VAL A 216 -4.63 -10.32 -7.50
C VAL A 216 -5.80 -10.95 -8.24
N ARG A 217 -6.78 -11.45 -7.49
CA ARG A 217 -8.09 -11.83 -8.03
C ARG A 217 -9.06 -10.68 -7.86
N ARG A 218 -9.60 -10.17 -8.96
CA ARG A 218 -10.67 -9.16 -8.89
C ARG A 218 -11.93 -9.70 -8.20
N GLU A 219 -12.22 -10.99 -8.38
CA GLU A 219 -13.31 -11.73 -7.74
C GLU A 219 -12.82 -13.11 -7.29
N LYS A 220 -13.38 -13.67 -6.21
CA LYS A 220 -12.87 -14.92 -5.60
C LYS A 220 -12.75 -16.10 -6.60
N ALA A 221 -13.68 -16.21 -7.54
CA ALA A 221 -13.76 -17.29 -8.52
C ALA A 221 -12.95 -17.04 -9.80
N ARG A 222 -12.31 -15.88 -9.95
CA ARG A 222 -11.48 -15.53 -11.12
C ARG A 222 -10.03 -15.97 -10.92
N PRO A 223 -9.26 -16.18 -12.01
CA PRO A 223 -7.83 -16.42 -11.91
C PRO A 223 -7.10 -15.20 -11.33
N TYR A 224 -5.88 -15.44 -10.86
CA TYR A 224 -4.96 -14.36 -10.50
C TYR A 224 -4.51 -13.62 -11.77
N GLU A 225 -4.49 -12.29 -11.69
CA GLU A 225 -4.10 -11.39 -12.78
C GLU A 225 -2.93 -10.50 -12.35
N PHE A 226 -2.14 -10.08 -13.33
CA PHE A 226 -1.01 -9.17 -13.14
C PHE A 226 -1.34 -7.82 -13.77
N PHE A 227 -1.30 -6.76 -12.96
CA PHE A 227 -1.59 -5.40 -13.39
C PHE A 227 -0.37 -4.51 -13.23
N VAL A 228 -0.21 -3.55 -14.13
CA VAL A 228 0.81 -2.48 -14.08
C VAL A 228 0.20 -1.14 -14.44
N ARG A 229 0.83 -0.05 -14.00
CA ARG A 229 0.53 1.30 -14.45
C ARG A 229 1.24 1.56 -15.77
N ASN A 230 0.52 2.20 -16.69
CA ASN A 230 1.04 2.70 -17.96
C ASN A 230 0.50 4.12 -18.15
N GLY A 231 1.24 5.10 -17.65
CA GLY A 231 0.68 6.44 -17.41
C GLY A 231 -0.48 6.35 -16.42
N SER A 232 -1.59 7.04 -16.71
CA SER A 232 -2.82 7.00 -15.89
C SER A 232 -3.67 5.74 -16.06
N ARG A 233 -3.26 4.79 -16.91
CA ARG A 233 -4.00 3.57 -17.17
C ARG A 233 -3.47 2.41 -16.36
N THR A 234 -4.38 1.50 -16.01
CA THR A 234 -4.04 0.21 -15.42
C THR A 234 -4.27 -0.89 -16.45
N ASP A 235 -3.17 -1.49 -16.93
CA ASP A 235 -3.20 -2.52 -17.96
C ASP A 235 -3.04 -3.91 -17.31
N SER A 236 -3.84 -4.89 -17.76
CA SER A 236 -3.65 -6.31 -17.46
C SER A 236 -2.72 -6.90 -18.50
N LEU A 237 -1.65 -7.57 -18.08
CA LEU A 237 -0.70 -8.15 -19.01
C LEU A 237 -1.02 -9.62 -19.27
N ASP A 238 -1.07 -9.99 -20.56
CA ASP A 238 -1.05 -11.39 -20.96
C ASP A 238 0.33 -12.01 -20.75
N LEU A 239 0.45 -13.34 -20.91
CA LEU A 239 1.71 -14.04 -20.65
C LEU A 239 2.90 -13.50 -21.49
N PRO A 240 2.76 -13.26 -22.80
CA PRO A 240 3.84 -12.64 -23.58
C PRO A 240 4.25 -11.25 -23.07
N SER A 241 3.30 -10.37 -22.80
CA SER A 241 3.59 -9.00 -22.33
C SER A 241 4.19 -9.01 -20.92
N PHE A 242 3.71 -9.91 -20.06
CA PHE A 242 4.29 -10.14 -18.74
C PHE A 242 5.74 -10.62 -18.84
N TYR A 243 6.04 -11.58 -19.74
CA TYR A 243 7.40 -12.06 -19.94
C TYR A 243 8.34 -10.94 -20.43
N ALA A 244 7.90 -10.12 -21.38
CA ALA A 244 8.65 -8.95 -21.84
C ALA A 244 8.88 -7.94 -20.71
N HIS A 245 7.86 -7.70 -19.87
CA HIS A 245 7.96 -6.83 -18.69
C HIS A 245 8.96 -7.37 -17.65
N LEU A 246 9.05 -8.69 -17.47
CA LEU A 246 10.06 -9.27 -16.56
C LEU A 246 11.49 -9.01 -17.06
N GLN A 247 11.73 -9.10 -18.37
CA GLN A 247 13.06 -8.88 -18.95
C GLN A 247 13.52 -7.43 -18.76
N SER A 248 12.65 -6.44 -18.97
CA SER A 248 13.03 -5.02 -18.82
C SER A 248 13.28 -4.58 -17.38
N ARG A 249 12.74 -5.30 -16.39
CA ARG A 249 12.95 -5.02 -14.95
C ARG A 249 14.10 -5.79 -14.31
N SER A 250 14.77 -6.69 -15.05
CA SER A 250 15.88 -7.50 -14.51
C SER A 250 17.24 -6.77 -14.53
N ASP A 251 17.28 -5.54 -15.05
CA ASP A 251 18.49 -4.74 -15.25
C ASP A 251 18.68 -3.61 -14.20
N LEU A 252 17.92 -3.64 -13.08
CA LEU A 252 18.04 -2.75 -11.92
C LEU A 252 18.41 -3.56 -10.67
#